data_AF-F9PRJ8-F1
#
_entry.id   AF-F9PRJ8-F1
#
_cell.length_a   1.000
_cell.length_b   1.000
_cell.length_c   1.000
_cell.angle_alpha   90.00
_cell.angle_beta   90.00
_cell.angle_gamma   90.00
#
_symmetry.space_group_name_H-M   'P 1'
#
loop_
_entity.id
_entity.type
_entity.pdbx_description
1 polymer ?
#
loop_
_entity_poly.entity_id
_entity_poly.type
_entity_poly.pdbx_seq_one_letter_code
_entity_poly.pdbx_strand_id
1 'polypeptide(L)' 'MDKRIFVKKRDGYNKEALDLKNNLNIEYNLGIKDLELYIIYDIYNINEKHMN' A
#
# COMPACT_ATOMS: atom_id res chain seq x y z
N MET A 1 -11.00 -20.29 2.29
CA MET A 1 -11.00 -19.36 1.13
C MET A 1 -9.78 -18.49 1.21
N ASP A 2 -9.11 -18.24 0.10
CA ASP A 2 -7.97 -17.33 0.05
C ASP A 2 -8.47 -15.90 -0.22
N LYS A 3 -7.88 -14.91 0.44
CA LYS A 3 -8.22 -13.49 0.26
C LYS A 3 -6.95 -12.66 0.13
N ARG A 4 -7.02 -11.63 -0.70
CA ARG A 4 -6.04 -10.55 -0.76
C ARG A 4 -6.67 -9.26 -0.25
N ILE A 5 -6.02 -8.60 0.71
CA ILE A 5 -6.47 -7.33 1.28
C ILE A 5 -5.47 -6.24 0.88
N PHE A 6 -5.99 -5.14 0.35
CA PHE A 6 -5.22 -3.94 0.05
C PHE A 6 -5.49 -2.89 1.12
N VAL A 7 -4.45 -2.47 1.83
CA VAL A 7 -4.55 -1.51 2.93
C VAL A 7 -3.79 -0.25 2.54
N LYS A 8 -4.47 0.90 2.57
CA LYS A 8 -3.87 2.23 2.38
C LYS A 8 -3.83 2.95 3.73
N LYS A 9 -2.69 3.56 4.05
CA LYS A 9 -2.60 4.47 5.21
C LYS A 9 -3.51 5.69 4.96
N ARG A 10 -4.13 6.20 6.03
CA ARG A 10 -4.94 7.41 5.95
C ARG A 10 -4.07 8.60 5.51
N ASP A 11 -4.73 9.56 4.86
CA ASP A 11 -4.09 10.81 4.46
C ASP A 11 -3.48 11.51 5.69
N GLY A 12 -2.29 12.07 5.52
CA GLY A 12 -1.50 12.67 6.61
C GLY A 12 -0.58 11.69 7.36
N TYR A 13 -0.77 10.37 7.23
CA TYR A 13 0.09 9.36 7.86
C TYR A 13 0.98 8.60 6.88
N ASN A 14 1.07 9.04 5.63
CA ASN A 14 1.79 8.34 4.57
C ASN A 14 3.08 9.08 4.14
N LYS A 15 3.99 9.30 5.10
CA LYS A 15 5.29 9.91 4.83
C LYS A 15 6.13 9.07 3.84
N GLU A 16 6.03 7.74 3.93
CA GLU A 16 6.72 6.81 3.04
C GLU A 16 6.36 7.02 1.57
N ALA A 17 5.09 7.25 1.23
CA ALA A 17 4.69 7.56 -0.13
C ALA A 17 5.28 8.88 -0.64
N LEU A 18 5.36 9.90 0.23
CA LEU A 18 5.96 11.18 -0.12
C LEU A 18 7.47 11.04 -0.38
N ASP A 19 8.18 10.37 0.53
CA ASP A 19 9.61 10.15 0.43
C ASP A 19 9.95 9.33 -0.82
N LEU A 20 9.19 8.26 -1.10
CA LEU A 20 9.33 7.45 -2.30
C LEU A 20 9.11 8.27 -3.58
N LYS A 21 8.04 9.09 -3.61
CA LYS A 21 7.75 9.96 -4.76
C LYS A 21 8.91 10.91 -5.05
N ASN A 22 9.45 11.53 -4.01
CA ASN A 22 10.56 12.46 -4.13
C ASN A 22 11.82 11.77 -4.64
N ASN A 23 12.19 10.61 -4.07
CA ASN A 23 13.36 9.85 -4.49
C ASN A 23 13.24 9.41 -5.95
N LEU A 24 12.09 8.87 -6.36
CA LEU A 24 11.86 8.46 -7.75
C LEU A 24 11.98 9.63 -8.73
N ASN A 25 11.47 10.81 -8.36
CA ASN A 25 11.59 11.99 -9.19
C ASN A 25 13.03 12.52 -9.25
N ILE A 26 13.78 12.47 -8.16
CA ILE A 26 15.18 12.90 -8.11
C ILE A 26 16.06 11.97 -8.93
N GLU A 27 15.93 10.66 -8.72
CA GLU A 27 16.83 9.66 -9.32
C GLU A 27 16.53 9.42 -10.81
N TYR A 28 15.26 9.52 -11.20
CA TYR A 28 14.83 9.11 -12.54
C TYR A 28 14.11 10.20 -13.34
N ASN A 29 13.97 11.42 -12.79
CA ASN A 29 13.33 12.57 -13.45
C ASN A 29 11.93 12.27 -14.00
N LEU A 30 11.12 11.54 -13.24
CA LEU A 30 9.82 11.01 -13.70
C LEU A 30 8.67 12.02 -13.63
N GLY A 31 8.80 13.11 -12.86
CA GLY A 31 7.75 14.12 -12.71
C GLY A 31 6.43 13.61 -12.10
N ILE A 32 6.49 12.57 -11.27
CA ILE A 32 5.34 11.95 -10.60
C ILE A 32 4.65 12.98 -9.70
N LYS A 33 3.36 13.23 -9.98
CA LYS A 33 2.52 14.17 -9.23
C LYS A 33 1.90 13.52 -7.99
N ASP A 34 1.33 12.34 -8.18
CA ASP A 34 0.61 11.58 -7.17
C ASP A 34 1.18 10.16 -7.08
N LEU A 35 1.36 9.68 -5.85
CA LEU A 35 1.84 8.33 -5.57
C LEU A 35 1.00 7.75 -4.42
N GLU A 36 0.40 6.59 -4.66
CA GLU A 36 -0.34 5.86 -3.64
C GLU A 36 0.40 4.58 -3.26
N LEU A 37 0.60 4.39 -1.95
CA LEU A 37 1.26 3.21 -1.40
C LEU A 37 0.22 2.31 -0.71
N TYR A 38 0.20 1.04 -1.09
CA TYR A 38 -0.67 0.01 -0.52
C TYR A 38 0.18 -1.09 0.12
N ILE A 39 -0.25 -1.54 1.29
CA ILE A 39 0.23 -2.77 1.91
C ILE A 39 -0.71 -3.90 1.49
N ILE A 40 -0.14 -4.97 0.94
CA ILE A 40 -0.91 -6.12 0.44
C ILE A 40 -0.74 -7.27 1.42
N TYR A 41 -1.86 -7.79 1.93
CA TYR A 41 -1.89 -9.01 2.74
C TYR A 41 -2.55 -10.13 1.97
N ASP A 42 -1.79 -11.19 1.71
CA ASP A 42 -2.32 -12.46 1.23
C ASP A 42 -2.64 -13.35 2.43
N ILE A 43 -3.92 -13.69 2.57
CA ILE A 43 -4.43 -14.50 3.66
C ILE A 43 -4.93 -15.80 3.08
N TYR A 44 -4.22 -16.88 3.41
CA TYR A 44 -4.53 -18.23 2.97
C TYR A 44 -5.32 -18.97 4.05
N ASN A 45 -6.06 -20.01 3.65
CA ASN A 45 -6.72 -20.93 4.58
C ASN A 45 -7.68 -20.24 5.58
N ILE A 46 -8.39 -19.18 5.15
CA ILE A 46 -9.46 -18.61 5.96
C ILE A 46 -10.58 -19.65 6.03
N ASN A 47 -10.67 -20.34 7.17
CA ASN A 47 -11.79 -21.20 7.52
C ASN A 47 -12.91 -20.31 8.07
N GLU A 48 -14.14 -20.51 7.61
CA GLU A 48 -15.35 -19.75 8.04
C GLU A 48 -15.62 -19.82 9.56
N LYS A 49 -14.94 -20.70 10.30
CA LYS A 49 -15.21 -21.01 11.70
C LYS A 49 -14.80 -19.93 12.71
N HIS A 50 -14.16 -18.84 12.28
CA HIS A 50 -13.64 -17.78 13.17
C HIS A 50 -14.19 -16.37 12.89
N MET A 51 -15.22 -16.24 12.05
CA MET A 51 -15.96 -14.98 11.88
C MET A 51 -17.32 -15.08 12.58
N ASN A 52 -17.31 -15.01 13.91
CA ASN A 52 -18.47 -14.69 14.76
C ASN A 52 -18.11 -13.50 15.64
#